data_AF-A0A7C4GZ95-F1
#
_entry.id   AF-A0A7C4GZ95-F1
#
_cell.length_a   1.000
_cell.length_b   1.000
_cell.length_c   1.000
_cell.angle_alpha   90.00
_cell.angle_beta   90.00
_cell.angle_gamma   90.00
#
_symmetry.space_group_name_H-M   'P 1'
#
loop_
_entity.id
_entity.type
_entity.pdbx_description
1 polymer ?
#
loop_
_entity_poly.entity_id
_entity_poly.type
_entity_poly.pdbx_seq_one_letter_code
_entity_poly.pdbx_strand_id
1 'polypeptide(L)' 'MVKVEKKIKVHRGGKVVDAMALFDTGSGRSYFSKEFAEKIGYEPLEKPREIPLAVRGKYAKLVGH' A
#
# COMPACT_ATOMS: atom_id res chain seq x y z
N MET A 1 19.33 -4.41 -14.78
CA MET A 1 18.21 -4.05 -13.88
C MET A 1 18.68 -2.87 -13.05
N VAL A 2 17.97 -1.74 -13.11
CA VAL A 2 18.41 -0.50 -12.46
C VAL A 2 17.68 -0.38 -11.13
N LYS A 3 18.45 -0.15 -10.06
CA LYS A 3 17.94 0.14 -8.72
C LYS A 3 18.42 1.54 -8.33
N VAL A 4 17.49 2.42 -8.01
CA VAL A 4 17.80 3.80 -7.58
C VAL A 4 17.13 4.05 -6.26
N GLU A 5 17.86 4.62 -5.30
CA GLU A 5 17.29 5.14 -4.07
C GLU A 5 17.08 6.64 -4.19
N LYS A 6 15.89 7.12 -3.85
CA LYS A 6 15.59 8.55 -3.87
C LYS A 6 14.60 8.93 -2.78
N LYS A 7 14.78 10.11 -2.21
CA LYS A 7 13.81 10.72 -1.29
C LYS A 7 12.53 11.07 -2.05
N ILE A 8 11.40 10.70 -1.48
CA ILE A 8 10.05 10.99 -2.01
C ILE A 8 9.17 11.59 -0.93
N LYS A 9 8.10 12.27 -1.34
CA LYS A 9 6.99 12.67 -0.49
C LYS A 9 5.78 11.79 -0.77
N VAL A 10 5.20 11.23 0.28
CA VAL A 10 3.96 10.43 0.21
C VAL A 10 2.83 11.26 0.80
N HIS A 11 1.78 11.46 0.00
CA HIS A 11 0.60 12.23 0.37
C HIS A 11 -0.57 11.28 0.62
N ARG A 12 -1.14 11.30 1.83
CA ARG A 12 -2.31 10.46 2.16
C ARG A 12 -3.15 11.06 3.28
N GLY A 13 -4.47 11.15 3.08
CA GLY A 13 -5.41 11.60 4.11
C GLY A 13 -5.06 12.98 4.70
N GLY A 14 -4.55 13.91 3.88
CA GLY A 14 -4.07 15.22 4.33
C GLY A 14 -2.69 15.22 4.99
N LYS A 15 -2.07 14.05 5.23
CA LYS A 15 -0.69 13.92 5.73
C LYS A 15 0.31 13.91 4.58
N VAL A 16 1.49 14.50 4.82
CA VAL A 16 2.65 14.44 3.91
C VAL A 16 3.83 13.89 4.70
N VAL A 17 4.42 12.80 4.24
CA VAL A 17 5.55 12.14 4.91
C VAL A 17 6.69 11.92 3.92
N ASP A 18 7.89 12.35 4.31
CA ASP A 18 9.11 12.07 3.56
C ASP A 18 9.61 10.64 3.81
N ALA A 19 10.07 9.96 2.76
CA ALA A 19 10.61 8.61 2.83
C ALA A 19 11.75 8.41 1.82
N MET A 20 12.66 7.48 2.11
CA MET A 20 13.57 6.95 1.09
C MET A 20 12.85 5.80 0.37
N ALA A 21 12.79 5.87 -0.96
CA ALA A 21 12.19 4.82 -1.78
C ALA A 21 13.23 4.16 -2.66
N LEU A 22 13.14 2.83 -2.76
CA LEU A 22 13.85 2.02 -3.74
C LEU A 22 13.00 1.89 -5.01
N PHE A 23 13.50 2.44 -6.11
CA PHE A 23 12.93 2.29 -7.44
C PHE A 23 13.53 1.05 -8.09
N ASP A 24 12.79 -0.06 -8.06
CA ASP A 24 13.16 -1.33 -8.67
C ASP A 24 12.35 -1.55 -9.96
N THR A 25 13.01 -1.43 -11.12
CA THR A 25 12.36 -1.62 -12.43
C THR A 25 11.93 -3.07 -12.69
N GLY A 26 12.32 -4.02 -11.84
CA GLY A 26 11.85 -5.41 -11.88
C GLY A 26 10.54 -5.64 -11.14
N SER A 27 10.05 -4.67 -10.34
CA SER A 27 8.81 -4.81 -9.58
C SER A 27 7.59 -4.41 -10.41
N GLY A 28 6.57 -5.28 -10.46
CA GLY A 28 5.29 -4.97 -11.10
C GLY A 28 4.35 -4.10 -10.25
N ARG A 29 4.71 -3.82 -9.00
CA ARG A 29 3.89 -3.05 -8.04
C ARG A 29 4.74 -2.18 -7.11
N SER A 30 4.09 -1.29 -6.39
CA SER A 30 4.68 -0.52 -5.30
C SER A 30 4.32 -1.13 -3.96
N TYR A 31 5.27 -1.12 -3.03
CA TYR A 31 5.12 -1.69 -1.70
C TYR A 31 5.59 -0.68 -0.67
N PHE A 32 4.92 -0.66 0.48
CA PHE A 32 5.37 0.06 1.66
C PHE A 32 5.73 -0.96 2.74
N SER A 33 6.74 -0.62 3.56
CA SER A 33 6.93 -1.37 4.81
C SER A 33 5.72 -1.18 5.69
N LYS A 34 5.43 -2.18 6.54
CA LYS A 34 4.31 -2.13 7.49
C LYS A 34 4.36 -0.87 8.37
N GLU A 35 5.52 -0.60 8.94
CA GLU A 35 5.77 0.57 9.80
C GLU A 35 5.49 1.88 9.07
N PHE A 36 5.90 1.99 7.81
CA PHE A 36 5.64 3.18 7.02
C PHE A 36 4.16 3.31 6.64
N ALA A 37 3.51 2.20 6.30
CA ALA A 37 2.08 2.17 5.98
C ALA A 37 1.24 2.65 7.18
N GLU A 38 1.52 2.13 8.38
CA GLU A 38 0.86 2.56 9.62
C GLU A 38 1.12 4.05 9.91
N LYS A 39 2.36 4.53 9.71
CA LYS A 39 2.71 5.96 9.87
C LYS A 39 1.89 6.88 8.95
N ILE A 40 1.60 6.46 7.72
CA ILE A 40 0.78 7.23 6.76
C ILE A 40 -0.73 6.94 6.89
N GLY A 41 -1.15 6.20 7.92
CA GLY A 41 -2.55 5.98 8.27
C GLY A 41 -3.21 4.80 7.56
N TYR A 42 -2.45 3.78 7.12
CA TYR A 42 -3.05 2.46 6.86
C TYR A 42 -3.34 1.79 8.19
N GLU A 43 -4.53 1.20 8.31
CA GLU A 43 -4.97 0.52 9.51
C GLU A 43 -5.16 -0.96 9.20
N PRO A 44 -4.57 -1.87 9.98
CA PRO A 44 -4.84 -3.29 9.83
C PRO A 44 -6.35 -3.55 9.87
N LEU A 45 -6.82 -4.37 8.93
CA LEU A 45 -8.13 -4.97 9.08
C LEU A 45 -8.10 -5.95 10.25
N GLU A 46 -8.80 -5.62 11.34
CA GLU A 46 -8.92 -6.50 12.51
C GLU A 46 -9.42 -7.90 12.14
N LYS A 47 -10.33 -7.97 11.16
CA LYS A 47 -10.88 -9.19 10.59
C LYS A 47 -11.01 -9.03 9.08
N PRO A 48 -10.88 -10.12 8.30
CA PRO A 48 -11.18 -10.10 6.89
C PRO A 48 -12.58 -9.50 6.62
N ARG A 49 -12.69 -8.60 5.66
CA ARG A 49 -13.96 -8.00 5.26
C ARG A 49 -14.42 -8.60 3.93
N GLU A 50 -15.70 -8.92 3.80
CA GLU A 50 -16.25 -9.30 2.50
C GLU A 50 -16.52 -8.05 1.66
N ILE A 51 -15.99 -8.05 0.44
CA ILE A 51 -16.20 -6.99 -0.54
C ILE A 51 -16.85 -7.56 -1.80
N PRO A 52 -17.84 -6.86 -2.39
CA PRO A 52 -18.46 -7.30 -3.63
C PRO A 52 -17.46 -7.22 -4.79
N LEU A 53 -17.48 -8.22 -5.67
CA LEU A 53 -16.72 -8.19 -6.91
C LEU A 53 -17.58 -7.60 -8.04
N ALA A 54 -16.94 -7.24 -9.16
CA ALA A 54 -17.61 -6.78 -10.37
C ALA A 54 -18.51 -7.85 -11.04
N VAL A 55 -18.54 -9.07 -10.49
CA VAL A 55 -19.41 -10.17 -10.93
C VAL A 55 -20.58 -10.30 -9.96
N ARG A 56 -21.81 -10.24 -10.49
CA ARG A 56 -23.04 -10.29 -9.69
C ARG A 56 -23.07 -11.52 -8.78
N GLY A 57 -23.30 -11.30 -7.49
CA GLY A 57 -23.39 -12.36 -6.48
C GLY A 57 -22.05 -12.97 -6.07
N LYS A 58 -20.91 -12.38 -6.47
CA LYS A 58 -19.58 -12.82 -6.05
C LYS A 58 -18.97 -11.83 -5.07
N TYR A 59 -18.28 -12.38 -4.08
CA TYR A 59 -17.60 -11.64 -3.01
C TYR A 59 -16.16 -12.14 -2.89
N ALA A 60 -15.29 -11.28 -2.40
CA ALA A 60 -13.93 -11.63 -2.00
C ALA A 60 -13.68 -11.23 -0.55
N LYS A 61 -12.76 -11.93 0.11
CA LYS A 61 -12.26 -11.55 1.43
C LYS A 61 -11.08 -10.59 1.27
N LEU A 62 -11.30 -9.34 1.64
CA LEU A 62 -10.24 -8.36 1.78
C LEU A 62 -9.48 -8.64 3.08
N VAL A 63 -8.19 -8.94 2.95
CA VAL A 63 -7.25 -9.15 4.04
C VAL A 63 -6.06 -8.20 3.84
N GLY A 64 -5.57 -7.58 4.91
CA GLY A 64 -4.40 -6.69 4.84
C GLY A 64 -4.47 -5.46 5.75
N HIS A 65 -3.55 -4.53 5.49
CA HIS A 65 -3.44 -3.19 6.08
C HIS A 65 -3.91 -2.12 5.09
#